data_AF-A0A2A2QL75-F1
#
_entry.id   AF-A0A2A2QL75-F1
#
_cell.length_a   1.000
_cell.length_b   1.000
_cell.length_c   1.000
_cell.angle_alpha   90.00
_cell.angle_beta   90.00
_cell.angle_gamma   90.00
#
_symmetry.space_group_name_H-M   'P 1'
#
loop_
_entity.id
_entity.type
_entity.pdbx_description
1 polymer ?
#
loop_
_entity_poly.entity_id
_entity_poly.type
_entity_poly.pdbx_seq_one_letter_code
_entity_poly.pdbx_strand_id
1 'polypeptide(L)'
;MITGRLNLAGSRVRELRVANGLTQEQLAARCQAFDWDVTRGTLAKIEAGVRRLNDAELVVLAKCLKTGTTDLLDGFPAQQALTVVRQGTS
;
A
#
# COMPACT_ATOMS: atom_id res chain seq x y z
N MET A 1 5.08 17.99 -13.71
CA MET A 1 5.01 16.50 -13.68
C MET A 1 4.01 16.11 -12.60
N ILE A 2 2.78 15.75 -12.98
CA ILE A 2 1.88 15.05 -12.05
C ILE A 2 2.19 13.58 -12.24
N THR A 3 3.05 13.01 -11.40
CA THR A 3 3.21 11.55 -11.38
C THR A 3 1.94 10.98 -10.76
N GLY A 4 1.01 10.50 -11.58
CA GLY A 4 -0.26 9.96 -11.10
C GLY A 4 -0.03 8.78 -10.16
N ARG A 5 -0.68 8.79 -8.99
CA ARG A 5 -0.66 7.64 -8.08
C ARG A 5 -1.50 6.49 -8.66
N LEU A 6 -1.07 5.27 -8.41
CA LEU A 6 -1.71 4.02 -8.80
C LEU A 6 -2.41 3.33 -7.63
N ASN A 7 -2.21 3.79 -6.39
CA ASN A 7 -2.90 3.29 -5.21
C ASN A 7 -3.17 4.43 -4.21
N LEU A 8 -4.18 4.22 -3.35
CA LEU A 8 -4.54 5.15 -2.27
C LEU A 8 -3.76 4.88 -0.99
N ALA A 9 -3.63 3.60 -0.63
CA ALA A 9 -3.12 3.17 0.67
C ALA A 9 -1.61 3.39 0.88
N GLY A 10 -0.81 3.65 -0.17
CA GLY A 10 0.65 3.64 -0.13
C GLY A 10 1.26 4.57 0.93
N SER A 11 0.78 5.81 1.01
CA SER A 11 1.25 6.75 2.04
C SER A 11 0.90 6.29 3.44
N ARG A 12 -0.30 5.75 3.64
CA ARG A 12 -0.78 5.24 4.92
C ARG A 12 -0.02 3.99 5.37
N VAL A 13 0.29 3.09 4.43
CA VAL A 13 1.17 1.93 4.66
C VAL A 13 2.53 2.38 5.17
N ARG A 14 3.13 3.39 4.54
CA ARG A 14 4.42 3.96 4.98
C ARG A 14 4.34 4.56 6.39
N GLU A 15 3.31 5.36 6.65
CA GLU A 15 3.09 6.01 7.96
C GLU A 15 2.98 4.96 9.07
N LEU A 16 2.11 3.97 8.89
CA LEU A 16 1.89 2.90 9.87
C LEU A 16 3.13 2.01 10.01
N ARG A 17 3.84 1.72 8.92
CA ARG A 17 5.10 0.98 8.99
C ARG A 17 6.13 1.70 9.87
N VAL A 18 6.31 3.00 9.66
CA VAL A 18 7.25 3.81 10.45
C VAL A 18 6.79 3.92 11.90
N ALA A 19 5.48 4.11 12.15
CA ALA A 19 4.92 4.14 13.50
C ALA A 19 5.12 2.81 14.25
N ASN A 20 5.17 1.68 13.54
CA ASN A 20 5.50 0.37 14.09
C ASN A 20 7.02 0.11 14.22
N GLY A 21 7.88 1.09 13.89
CA GLY A 21 9.34 0.95 13.97
C GLY A 21 9.93 -0.02 12.94
N LEU A 22 9.23 -0.27 11.82
CA LEU A 22 9.64 -1.26 10.83
C LEU A 22 10.38 -0.61 9.65
N THR A 23 11.42 -1.28 9.16
CA THR A 23 12.01 -1.00 7.85
C THR A 23 11.14 -1.59 6.73
N GLN A 24 11.34 -1.14 5.48
CA GLN A 24 10.66 -1.75 4.33
C GLN A 24 11.00 -3.23 4.19
N GLU A 25 12.25 -3.62 4.46
CA GLU A 25 12.69 -5.01 4.44
C GLU A 25 11.92 -5.85 5.48
N GLN A 26 11.74 -5.32 6.70
CA GLN A 26 11.01 -6.01 7.75
C GLN A 26 9.53 -6.17 7.45
N LEU A 27 8.87 -5.16 6.85
CA LEU A 27 7.47 -5.31 6.44
C LEU A 27 7.32 -6.29 5.26
N ALA A 28 8.27 -6.28 4.32
CA ALA A 28 8.31 -7.26 3.23
C ALA A 28 8.45 -8.69 3.76
N ALA A 29 9.38 -8.92 4.69
CA ALA A 29 9.53 -10.22 5.36
C ALA A 29 8.27 -10.67 6.11
N ARG A 30 7.53 -9.73 6.73
CA ARG A 30 6.22 -10.05 7.34
C ARG A 30 5.18 -10.48 6.32
N CYS A 31 5.14 -9.84 5.16
CA CYS A 31 4.22 -10.20 4.08
C CYS A 31 4.54 -11.59 3.51
N GLN A 32 5.83 -11.93 3.39
CA GLN A 32 6.28 -13.26 2.99
C GLN A 32 5.82 -14.36 3.96
N ALA A 33 5.70 -14.07 5.26
CA ALA A 33 5.13 -14.99 6.23
C ALA A 33 3.61 -15.24 6.06
N PHE A 34 2.94 -14.46 5.20
CA PHE A 34 1.56 -14.68 4.76
C PHE A 34 1.51 -15.22 3.31
N ASP A 35 2.59 -15.86 2.84
CA ASP A 35 2.73 -16.41 1.48
C ASP A 35 2.61 -15.34 0.36
N TRP A 36 2.77 -14.05 0.69
CA TRP A 36 2.86 -12.98 -0.29
C TRP A 36 4.31 -12.60 -0.53
N ASP A 37 4.88 -13.10 -1.64
CA ASP A 37 6.27 -12.82 -2.03
C ASP A 37 6.46 -11.39 -2.56
N VAL A 38 6.45 -10.44 -1.63
CA VAL A 38 6.71 -9.03 -1.89
C VAL A 38 8.15 -8.71 -1.52
N THR A 39 8.90 -8.10 -2.44
CA THR A 39 10.25 -7.60 -2.15
C THR A 39 10.20 -6.24 -1.49
N ARG A 40 11.28 -5.84 -0.81
CA ARG A 40 11.46 -4.46 -0.32
C ARG A 40 11.34 -3.41 -1.43
N GLY A 41 11.77 -3.73 -2.65
CA GLY A 41 11.60 -2.87 -3.83
C GLY A 41 10.14 -2.73 -4.27
N THR A 42 9.37 -3.82 -4.25
CA THR A 42 7.93 -3.80 -4.52
C THR A 42 7.19 -2.99 -3.46
N LEU A 43 7.53 -3.19 -2.17
CA LEU A 43 6.95 -2.42 -1.08
C LEU A 43 7.27 -0.91 -1.20
N ALA A 44 8.49 -0.54 -1.60
CA ALA A 44 8.84 0.85 -1.85
C ALA A 44 7.99 1.49 -2.96
N LYS A 45 7.69 0.74 -4.03
CA LYS A 45 6.80 1.20 -5.12
C LYS A 45 5.34 1.34 -4.66
N ILE A 46 4.88 0.44 -3.78
CA ILE A 46 3.57 0.53 -3.14
C ILE A 46 3.50 1.83 -2.32
N GLU A 47 4.46 2.07 -1.44
CA GLU A 47 4.49 3.24 -0.57
C GLU A 47 4.59 4.56 -1.34
N ALA A 48 5.31 4.56 -2.46
CA ALA A 48 5.42 5.72 -3.35
C ALA A 48 4.15 5.94 -4.20
N GLY A 49 3.19 5.01 -4.19
CA GLY A 49 2.00 5.08 -5.01
C GLY A 49 2.26 4.79 -6.49
N VAL A 50 3.40 4.21 -6.88
CA VAL A 50 3.76 3.96 -8.30
C VAL A 50 3.51 2.50 -8.72
N ARG A 51 2.87 1.71 -7.86
CA ARG A 51 2.40 0.35 -8.12
C ARG A 51 0.97 0.22 -7.61
N ARG A 52 0.11 -0.48 -8.34
CA ARG A 52 -1.24 -0.81 -7.86
C ARG A 52 -1.19 -1.76 -6.65
N LEU A 53 -2.26 -1.71 -5.86
CA LEU A 53 -2.62 -2.75 -4.90
C LEU A 53 -3.98 -3.30 -5.31
N ASN A 54 -4.15 -4.61 -5.29
CA ASN A 54 -5.47 -5.21 -5.29
C ASN A 54 -6.02 -5.31 -3.84
N ASP A 55 -7.26 -5.77 -3.72
CA ASP A 55 -7.95 -5.96 -2.45
C ASP A 55 -7.27 -7.03 -1.57
N ALA A 56 -6.82 -8.14 -2.14
CA ALA A 56 -6.11 -9.19 -1.41
C ALA A 56 -4.81 -8.68 -0.78
N GLU A 57 -4.00 -7.93 -1.53
CA GLU A 57 -2.76 -7.33 -1.05
C GLU A 57 -3.02 -6.28 0.04
N LEU A 58 -4.11 -5.51 -0.11
CA LEU A 58 -4.53 -4.57 0.93
C LEU A 58 -4.88 -5.28 2.24
N VAL A 59 -5.58 -6.42 2.16
CA VAL A 59 -5.91 -7.25 3.32
C VAL A 59 -4.64 -7.79 3.99
N VAL A 60 -3.69 -8.31 3.21
CA VAL A 60 -2.41 -8.80 3.75
C VAL A 60 -1.62 -7.67 4.43
N LEU A 61 -1.51 -6.50 3.80
CA LEU A 61 -0.85 -5.33 4.38
C LEU A 61 -1.47 -4.92 5.72
N ALA A 62 -2.80 -4.91 5.80
CA ALA A 62 -3.52 -4.58 7.04
C ALA A 62 -3.15 -5.58 8.16
N LYS A 63 -3.09 -6.88 7.85
CA LYS A 63 -2.66 -7.91 8.81
C LYS A 63 -1.20 -7.75 9.24
N CYS A 64 -0.28 -7.50 8.31
CA CYS A 64 1.15 -7.31 8.62
C CYS A 64 1.42 -6.07 9.48
N LEU A 65 0.60 -5.03 9.32
CA LEU A 65 0.63 -3.77 10.08
C LEU A 65 -0.20 -3.79 11.36
N LYS A 66 -0.92 -4.89 11.65
CA LYS A 66 -1.82 -5.04 12.80
C LYS A 66 -2.90 -3.95 12.86
N THR A 67 -3.51 -3.65 11.72
CA THR A 67 -4.53 -2.59 11.55
C THR A 67 -5.73 -3.13 10.73
N GLY A 68 -6.82 -2.39 10.65
CA GLY A 68 -7.92 -2.68 9.73
C GLY A 68 -7.67 -2.14 8.32
N THR A 69 -8.31 -2.72 7.30
CA THR A 69 -8.27 -2.18 5.93
C THR A 69 -8.85 -0.78 5.85
N THR A 70 -9.81 -0.44 6.73
CA THR A 70 -10.33 0.91 6.92
C THR A 70 -9.24 1.89 7.31
N ASP A 71 -8.33 1.53 8.21
CA ASP A 71 -7.24 2.44 8.62
C ASP A 71 -6.32 2.78 7.44
N LEU A 72 -6.17 1.85 6.48
CA LEU A 72 -5.40 2.04 5.25
C LEU A 72 -6.13 2.89 4.19
N LEU A 73 -7.46 3.01 4.27
CA LEU A 73 -8.31 3.66 3.26
C LEU A 73 -9.14 4.84 3.79
N ASP A 74 -9.12 5.11 5.09
CA ASP A 74 -9.93 6.17 5.67
C ASP A 74 -9.40 7.56 5.29
N GLY A 75 -10.31 8.53 5.20
CA GLY A 75 -9.98 9.93 4.90
C GLY A 75 -9.75 10.26 3.42
N PHE A 76 -9.99 9.33 2.48
CA PHE A 76 -9.92 9.62 1.05
C PHE A 76 -11.28 10.06 0.48
N PRO A 77 -11.47 11.34 0.10
CA PRO A 77 -12.70 11.76 -0.59
C PRO A 77 -12.82 11.11 -1.97
N ALA A 78 -14.04 10.97 -2.48
CA ALA A 78 -14.31 10.35 -3.77
C ALA A 78 -13.49 10.99 -4.92
N GLN A 79 -13.31 12.31 -4.90
CA GLN A 79 -12.50 13.02 -5.90
C GLN A 79 -11.04 12.56 -5.91
N GLN A 80 -10.47 12.24 -4.73
CA GLN A 80 -9.12 11.70 -4.63
C GLN A 80 -9.08 10.26 -5.11
N ALA A 81 -10.07 9.44 -4.76
CA ALA A 81 -10.19 8.07 -5.25
C ALA A 81 -10.23 8.01 -6.80
N LEU A 82 -10.94 8.94 -7.45
CA LEU A 82 -11.03 9.02 -8.90
C LEU A 82 -9.66 9.20 -9.59
N THR A 83 -8.66 9.77 -8.90
CA THR A 83 -7.31 9.95 -9.47
C THR A 83 -6.57 8.63 -9.69
N VAL A 84 -6.93 7.56 -8.96
CA VAL A 84 -6.29 6.25 -9.06
C VAL A 84 -7.13 5.23 -9.85
N VAL A 85 -8.43 5.50 -10.04
CA VAL A 85 -9.40 4.59 -10.69
C VAL A 85 -9.06 4.36 -12.17
N ARG A 86 -8.41 5.31 -12.86
CA ARG A 86 -8.17 5.26 -14.32
C ARG A 86 -6.70 5.38 -14.71
N GLN A 87 -6.01 4.25 -14.86
CA GLN A 87 -4.75 4.13 -15.64
C GLN A 87 -4.64 2.69 -16.20
N GLY A 88 -5.73 2.19 -16.78
CA GLY A 88 -5.78 0.88 -17.42
C GLY A 88 -6.19 1.07 -18.87
N THR A 89 -5.33 1.68 -19.68
CA THR A 89 -5.31 1.32 -21.09
C THR A 89 -4.55 0.00 -21.14
N SER A 90 -5.29 -1.08 -21.36
CA SER A 90 -4.71 -2.34 -21.85
C SER A 90 -3.88 -2.08 -23.10
#